data_AF-A0A9D8S663-F1
#
_entry.id   AF-A0A9D8S663-F1
#
_cell.length_a   1.000
_cell.length_b   1.000
_cell.length_c   1.000
_cell.angle_alpha   90.00
_cell.angle_beta   90.00
_cell.angle_gamma   90.00
#
_symmetry.space_group_name_H-M   'P 1'
#
loop_
_entity.id
_entity.type
_entity.pdbx_description
1 polymer ?
#
loop_
_entity_poly.entity_id
_entity_poly.type
_entity_poly.pdbx_seq_one_letter_code
_entity_poly.pdbx_strand_id
1 'polypeptide(L)' 'MDTVIEVLSQIFAQAFEKAGYDAGLGRAVVSARPDLCQFQVNGAMGAAKVYHKAPMMIA' A
#
# COMPACT_ATOMS: atom_id res chain seq x y z
N MET A 1 15.14 -8.25 -13.79
CA MET A 1 15.61 -7.49 -12.61
C MET A 1 14.42 -6.67 -12.18
N ASP A 2 13.76 -7.10 -11.11
CA ASP A 2 12.57 -6.41 -10.63
C ASP A 2 13.01 -5.10 -9.96
N THR A 3 12.26 -4.05 -10.22
CA THR A 3 12.51 -2.74 -9.63
C THR A 3 12.18 -2.77 -8.14
N VAL A 4 12.81 -1.87 -7.37
CA VAL A 4 12.53 -1.74 -5.93
C VAL A 4 11.03 -1.52 -5.66
N ILE A 5 10.34 -0.81 -6.55
CA ILE A 5 8.90 -0.56 -6.47
C ILE A 5 8.10 -1.85 -6.65
N GLU A 6 8.50 -2.75 -7.55
CA GLU A 6 7.82 -4.04 -7.76
C GLU A 6 7.99 -4.95 -6.55
N VAL A 7 9.20 -5.03 -5.99
CA VAL A 7 9.46 -5.80 -4.77
C VAL A 7 8.65 -5.24 -3.59
N LEU A 8 8.65 -3.93 -3.39
CA LEU A 8 7.83 -3.29 -2.36
C LEU A 8 6.34 -3.56 -2.58
N SER A 9 5.86 -3.41 -3.82
CA SER A 9 4.45 -3.66 -4.16
C SER A 9 4.05 -5.09 -3.86
N GLN A 10 4.92 -6.08 -4.09
CA GLN A 10 4.65 -7.47 -3.74
C GLN A 10 4.58 -7.69 -2.23
N ILE A 11 5.50 -7.10 -1.46
CA ILE A 11 5.52 -7.21 0.01
C ILE A 11 4.23 -6.62 0.59
N PHE A 12 3.86 -5.43 0.16
CA PHE A 12 2.63 -4.77 0.62
C PHE A 12 1.38 -5.50 0.14
N ALA A 13 1.33 -5.99 -1.10
CA ALA A 13 0.21 -6.79 -1.60
C ALA A 13 -0.03 -8.03 -0.73
N GLN A 14 1.03 -8.76 -0.37
CA GLN A 14 0.92 -9.91 0.54
C GLN A 14 0.50 -9.49 1.96
N ALA A 15 0.96 -8.34 2.46
CA ALA A 15 0.55 -7.83 3.77
C ALA A 15 -0.95 -7.47 3.80
N PHE A 16 -1.45 -6.81 2.74
CA PHE A 16 -2.88 -6.51 2.58
C PHE A 16 -3.70 -7.80 2.49
N GLU A 17 -3.26 -8.79 1.70
CA GLU A 17 -3.93 -10.09 1.58
C GLU A 17 -3.99 -10.83 2.94
N LYS A 18 -2.89 -10.87 3.69
CA LYS A 18 -2.85 -11.45 5.05
C LYS A 18 -3.74 -10.71 6.04
N ALA A 19 -3.93 -9.41 5.86
CA ALA A 19 -4.84 -8.61 6.66
C ALA A 19 -6.32 -8.76 6.23
N GLY A 20 -6.61 -9.57 5.20
CA GLY A 20 -7.96 -9.82 4.68
C GLY A 20 -8.46 -8.72 3.74
N TYR A 21 -7.54 -7.96 3.13
CA TYR A 21 -7.82 -6.90 2.19
C TYR A 21 -7.33 -7.26 0.78
N ASP A 22 -7.77 -6.48 -0.22
CA ASP A 22 -7.40 -6.73 -1.62
C ASP A 22 -5.90 -6.46 -1.86
N ALA A 23 -5.20 -7.44 -2.43
CA ALA A 23 -3.77 -7.36 -2.72
C ALA A 23 -3.41 -6.20 -3.67
N GLY A 24 -4.34 -5.78 -4.54
CA GLY A 24 -4.19 -4.65 -5.45
C GLY A 24 -4.08 -3.30 -4.74
N LEU A 25 -4.45 -3.23 -3.46
CA LEU A 25 -4.28 -2.03 -2.63
C LEU A 25 -2.81 -1.82 -2.23
N GLY A 26 -2.00 -2.88 -2.21
CA GLY A 26 -0.59 -2.82 -1.80
C GLY A 26 0.39 -2.18 -2.80
N ARG A 27 -0.07 -1.49 -3.85
CA ARG A 27 0.82 -0.96 -4.88
C ARG A 27 1.66 0.22 -4.35
N ALA A 28 2.99 0.05 -4.38
CA ALA A 28 3.93 1.12 -4.06
C ALA A 28 4.08 2.08 -5.25
N VAL A 29 4.18 3.36 -4.94
CA VAL A 29 4.44 4.45 -5.89
C VAL A 29 5.58 5.32 -5.35
N VAL A 30 6.20 6.11 -6.24
CA VAL A 30 7.13 7.15 -5.82
C VAL A 30 6.37 8.18 -5.00
N SER A 31 6.91 8.53 -3.84
CA SER A 31 6.27 9.49 -2.94
C SER A 31 6.15 10.87 -3.61
N ALA A 32 4.98 11.50 -3.45
CA ALA A 32 4.78 12.88 -3.87
C ALA A 32 5.54 13.89 -2.96
N ARG A 33 6.04 13.43 -1.81
CA ARG A 33 6.83 14.22 -0.86
C ARG A 33 8.17 13.52 -0.59
N PRO A 34 9.19 13.76 -1.44
CA PRO A 34 10.50 13.12 -1.31
C PRO A 34 11.21 13.46 0.01
N ASP A 35 10.83 14.57 0.65
CA ASP A 35 11.36 14.97 1.96
C ASP A 35 10.97 14.03 3.11
N LEU A 36 9.84 13.29 2.97
CA LEU A 36 9.32 12.42 4.04
C LEU A 36 9.69 10.97 3.79
N CYS A 37 9.47 10.47 2.57
CA CYS A 37 9.69 9.08 2.19
C CYS A 37 10.05 9.01 0.70
N GLN A 38 10.82 8.00 0.29
CA GLN A 38 11.10 7.76 -1.13
C GLN A 38 9.92 7.07 -1.85
N PHE A 39 9.18 6.22 -1.13
CA PHE A 39 8.07 5.43 -1.65
C PHE A 39 6.85 5.53 -0.74
N GLN A 40 5.67 5.36 -1.32
CA GLN A 40 4.37 5.54 -0.68
C GLN A 40 3.40 4.46 -1.16
N VAL A 41 2.52 3.98 -0.29
CA VAL A 41 1.43 3.06 -0.64
C VAL A 41 0.10 3.75 -0.34
N ASN A 42 -0.75 3.90 -1.35
CA ASN A 42 -2.06 4.58 -1.23
C ASN A 42 -3.23 3.63 -0.97
N GLY A 43 -2.96 2.34 -0.81
CA GLY A 43 -3.96 1.30 -0.58
C GLY A 43 -4.87 1.53 0.61
N ALA A 44 -4.34 2.08 1.69
CA ALA A 44 -5.09 2.25 2.94
C ALA A 44 -6.32 3.14 2.78
N MET A 45 -6.26 4.18 1.92
CA MET A 45 -7.42 5.03 1.63
C MET A 45 -8.48 4.32 0.79
N GLY A 46 -8.05 3.53 -0.20
CA GLY A 46 -8.96 2.71 -1.01
C GLY A 46 -9.64 1.63 -0.16
N ALA A 47 -8.87 0.95 0.67
CA ALA A 47 -9.35 -0.02 1.63
C ALA A 47 -10.35 0.60 2.62
N ALA A 48 -10.06 1.78 3.16
CA ALA A 48 -10.96 2.46 4.10
C ALA A 48 -12.35 2.71 3.50
N LYS A 49 -12.42 3.04 2.21
CA LYS A 49 -13.68 3.25 1.50
C LYS A 49 -14.44 1.94 1.27
N VAL A 50 -13.75 0.86 0.92
CA VAL A 50 -14.36 -0.46 0.66
C VAL A 50 -14.82 -1.14 1.94
N TYR A 51 -13.99 -1.10 2.97
CA TYR A 51 -14.20 -1.83 4.22
C TYR A 51 -14.79 -0.97 5.35
N HIS A 52 -15.11 0.31 5.07
CA HIS A 52 -15.69 1.27 6.02
C HIS A 52 -14.94 1.34 7.37
N LYS A 53 -13.61 1.21 7.31
CA LYS A 53 -12.72 1.30 8.48
C LYS A 53 -11.88 2.57 8.39
N ALA A 54 -11.49 3.11 9.55
CA ALA A 54 -10.58 4.23 9.59
C ALA A 54 -9.25 3.87 8.88
N PRO A 55 -8.68 4.74 8.03
CA PRO A 55 -7.43 4.44 7.31
C PRO A 55 -6.27 4.05 8.24
N MET A 56 -6.20 4.63 9.45
CA MET A 56 -5.18 4.27 10.45
C MET A 56 -5.28 2.82 10.95
N MET A 57 -6.42 2.16 10.81
CA MET A 57 -6.58 0.74 11.16
C MET A 57 -6.10 -0.20 10.06
N ILE A 58 -5.72 0.35 8.91
CA ILE A 58 -5.33 -0.39 7.70
C ILE A 58 -3.89 -0.03 7.28
N ALA A 59 -3.48 1.22 7.50
CA ALA A 59 -2.16 1.76 7.16
C ALA A 59 -1.04 1.28 8.10
#